data_AF-A0A960XDU3-F1
#
_entry.id   AF-A0A960XDU3-F1
#
_cell.length_a   1.000
_cell.length_b   1.000
_cell.length_c   1.000
_cell.angle_alpha   90.00
_cell.angle_beta   90.00
_cell.angle_gamma   90.00
#
_symmetry.space_group_name_H-M   'P 1'
#
loop_
_entity.id
_entity.type
_entity.pdbx_description
1 polymer ?
#
loop_
_entity_poly.entity_id
_entity_poly.type
_entity_poly.pdbx_seq_one_letter_code
_entity_poly.pdbx_strand_id
1 'polypeptide(L)'
;MRDVSKKVLFEGTFTGEQHGLSISSEVNVPNLLRTLTDRGLIDLNRQVSAKEHCLQAFDEVIAKAAREVRVLPKELETLTCPITLEPFKDPVVDEWGHTFEREAIEKHLKSRSECPLDRKPINSLTPVLALKGLIEECQKKEPIPTFASFKGDNPNLAALYLKLAQTLTEKGKFPEAVESYAQLFQYSQDLAAYAALPSLFEEMGEEKKAHLATLHLAHYQLKAGKPEEARKTITPSNPLSILLSELNGEIDQAFSLAREKDEMELYKQLLSRHPEQTDHYAPLIEQTKNLRERKHLLKVAATHATDSAKAEELRKAASSIKLLRVKMAFGKRAWEEHFGVDVGEEPPIPEEVLAFLDAPCHPDLGSGKNSEKFLMTLIPATVKPVGGGKEEPYCIDKLGELIQKPKKGNSTEFQRYYCTAEGKKKSPSASQWVLVSRSVLENSRKETYSTQQAQVNAMGDSYRVPETLAVATSILMEHARTGKRLYGDDPCTLTRCREVSNNGCPMIVGFFSPSGLQVNDFDCADNRRELCGVGAQWKFSIFGT
;
A
#
# COMPACT_ATOMS: atom_id res chain seq x y z
N MET A 1 48.49 -52.12 -33.47
CA MET A 1 47.98 -51.92 -34.85
C MET A 1 46.90 -50.85 -34.79
N ARG A 2 47.15 -49.72 -35.49
CA ARG A 2 46.24 -48.60 -35.84
C ARG A 2 45.73 -47.79 -34.64
N ASP A 3 46.28 -46.62 -34.27
CA ASP A 3 46.48 -45.36 -35.04
C ASP A 3 45.13 -44.87 -35.61
N VAL A 4 44.63 -43.66 -35.33
CA VAL A 4 45.19 -42.40 -35.85
C VAL A 4 44.86 -41.18 -34.96
N SER A 5 45.94 -40.46 -34.68
CA SER A 5 46.13 -39.05 -34.33
C SER A 5 45.16 -38.00 -34.88
N LYS A 6 44.94 -36.91 -34.11
CA LYS A 6 45.21 -35.53 -34.59
C LYS A 6 45.33 -34.53 -33.44
N LYS A 7 46.58 -34.14 -33.18
CA LYS A 7 46.99 -32.85 -32.61
C LYS A 7 46.63 -31.74 -33.60
N VAL A 8 46.10 -30.62 -33.11
CA VAL A 8 46.51 -29.28 -33.56
C VAL A 8 46.77 -28.44 -32.32
N LEU A 9 48.03 -28.04 -32.17
CA LEU A 9 48.51 -26.98 -31.30
C LEU A 9 48.06 -25.63 -31.86
N PHE A 10 47.57 -24.75 -31.01
CA PHE A 10 47.91 -23.33 -31.11
C PHE A 10 48.05 -22.78 -29.68
N GLU A 11 49.30 -22.43 -29.35
CA GLU A 11 49.63 -21.61 -28.19
C GLU A 11 49.13 -20.18 -28.44
N GLY A 12 48.58 -19.57 -27.40
CA GLY A 12 48.16 -18.18 -27.39
C GLY A 12 47.86 -17.76 -25.96
N THR A 13 48.90 -17.47 -25.20
CA THR A 13 48.79 -16.76 -23.92
C THR A 13 48.25 -15.35 -24.15
N PHE A 14 47.10 -14.99 -23.56
CA PHE A 14 46.82 -13.62 -23.15
C PHE A 14 45.81 -13.59 -21.99
N THR A 15 46.07 -12.69 -21.06
CA THR A 15 45.48 -12.44 -19.75
C THR A 15 44.09 -11.80 -19.80
N GLY A 16 43.26 -12.02 -18.77
CA GLY A 16 42.33 -10.99 -18.28
C GLY A 16 40.83 -11.34 -18.25
N GLU A 17 40.32 -11.46 -17.02
CA GLU A 17 39.02 -11.00 -16.53
C GLU A 17 37.67 -11.64 -16.98
N GLN A 18 36.81 -11.75 -15.94
CA GLN A 18 35.35 -11.91 -15.91
C GLN A 18 34.74 -13.29 -16.14
N HIS A 19 34.59 -14.05 -15.04
CA HIS A 19 33.55 -15.08 -14.94
C HIS A 19 32.24 -14.44 -14.47
N GLY A 20 31.39 -14.10 -15.43
CA GLY A 20 29.95 -13.93 -15.20
C GLY A 20 29.28 -15.30 -15.13
N LEU A 21 28.46 -15.51 -14.10
CA LEU A 21 27.55 -16.66 -14.02
C LEU A 21 26.47 -16.51 -15.10
N SER A 22 26.54 -17.36 -16.14
CA SER A 22 25.41 -17.65 -17.01
C SER A 22 24.80 -18.97 -16.54
N ILE A 23 23.59 -18.89 -15.96
CA ILE A 23 22.74 -20.06 -15.74
C ILE A 23 21.45 -19.81 -16.49
N SER A 24 21.33 -20.44 -17.65
CA SER A 24 20.07 -20.54 -18.39
C SER A 24 19.38 -21.83 -17.98
N SER A 25 18.33 -21.70 -17.17
CA SER A 25 17.23 -22.66 -17.15
C SER A 25 15.96 -21.87 -16.86
N GLU A 26 15.25 -21.48 -17.92
CA GLU A 26 13.92 -20.90 -17.80
C GLU A 26 13.01 -21.95 -17.15
N VAL A 27 12.76 -21.79 -15.85
CA VAL A 27 11.71 -22.53 -15.17
C VAL A 27 10.39 -22.05 -15.76
N ASN A 28 9.62 -22.95 -16.35
CA ASN A 28 8.29 -22.66 -16.88
C ASN A 28 7.32 -22.48 -15.68
N VAL A 29 7.35 -21.28 -15.10
CA VAL A 29 6.59 -20.86 -13.92
C VAL A 29 5.09 -21.19 -14.02
N PRO A 30 4.41 -21.03 -15.18
CA PRO A 30 3.01 -21.43 -15.34
C PRO A 30 2.72 -22.92 -15.07
N ASN A 31 3.59 -23.82 -15.53
CA ASN A 31 3.42 -25.26 -15.31
C ASN A 31 3.70 -25.66 -13.86
N LEU A 32 4.64 -24.99 -13.20
CA LEU A 32 4.94 -25.20 -11.78
C LEU A 32 3.76 -24.77 -10.89
N LEU A 33 3.18 -23.59 -11.17
CA LEU A 33 2.01 -23.07 -10.44
C LEU A 33 0.78 -23.98 -10.58
N ARG A 34 0.50 -24.48 -11.79
CA ARG A 34 -0.59 -25.44 -12.03
C ARG A 34 -0.38 -26.76 -11.27
N THR A 35 0.85 -27.30 -11.31
CA THR A 35 1.19 -28.56 -10.62
C THR A 35 1.07 -28.42 -9.09
N LEU A 36 1.40 -27.25 -8.55
CA LEU A 36 1.30 -26.97 -7.11
C LEU A 36 -0.16 -26.70 -6.67
N THR A 37 -1.00 -26.13 -7.54
CA THR A 37 -2.44 -25.95 -7.32
C THR A 37 -3.19 -27.28 -7.34
N ASP A 38 -2.92 -28.13 -8.34
CA ASP A 38 -3.55 -29.46 -8.49
C ASP A 38 -3.22 -30.41 -7.32
N ARG A 39 -2.12 -30.15 -6.60
CA ARG A 39 -1.68 -30.90 -5.42
C ARG A 39 -2.15 -30.29 -4.09
N GLY A 40 -2.91 -29.20 -4.11
CA GLY A 40 -3.38 -28.50 -2.91
C GLY A 40 -2.25 -27.86 -2.09
N LEU A 41 -1.12 -27.55 -2.74
CA LEU A 41 0.12 -27.12 -2.07
C LEU A 41 0.24 -25.58 -1.95
N ILE A 42 -0.58 -24.83 -2.68
CA ILE A 42 -0.77 -23.37 -2.61
C ILE A 42 -2.28 -23.10 -2.59
N ASP A 43 -2.76 -22.21 -1.71
CA ASP A 43 -4.16 -21.77 -1.70
C ASP A 43 -4.33 -20.51 -2.56
N LEU A 44 -4.45 -20.69 -3.88
CA LEU A 44 -4.75 -19.61 -4.82
C LEU A 44 -6.10 -18.94 -4.53
N ASN A 45 -7.00 -19.53 -3.73
CA ASN A 45 -8.36 -19.00 -3.55
C ASN A 45 -8.38 -17.59 -2.93
N ARG A 46 -7.39 -17.23 -2.09
CA ARG A 46 -7.36 -15.88 -1.50
C ARG A 46 -6.96 -14.80 -2.52
N GLN A 47 -6.10 -15.12 -3.48
CA GLN A 47 -5.63 -14.20 -4.54
C GLN A 47 -6.58 -14.19 -5.75
N VAL A 48 -7.11 -15.36 -6.11
CA VAL A 48 -8.18 -15.52 -7.09
C VAL A 48 -9.41 -14.73 -6.62
N SER A 49 -9.78 -14.79 -5.33
CA SER A 49 -10.90 -14.00 -4.79
C SER A 49 -10.69 -12.49 -4.92
N ALA A 50 -9.47 -11.96 -4.72
CA ALA A 50 -9.22 -10.52 -4.80
C ALA A 50 -9.20 -10.01 -6.25
N LYS A 51 -8.61 -10.77 -7.19
CA LYS A 51 -8.67 -10.47 -8.62
C LYS A 51 -10.11 -10.58 -9.14
N GLU A 52 -10.86 -11.60 -8.72
CA GLU A 52 -12.26 -11.79 -9.08
C GLU A 52 -13.15 -10.69 -8.49
N HIS A 53 -12.97 -10.29 -7.23
CA HIS A 53 -13.71 -9.17 -6.63
C HIS A 53 -13.43 -7.86 -7.36
N CYS A 54 -12.17 -7.58 -7.70
CA CYS A 54 -11.83 -6.38 -8.48
C CYS A 54 -12.47 -6.41 -9.88
N LEU A 55 -12.43 -7.55 -10.57
CA LEU A 55 -13.11 -7.72 -11.86
C LEU A 55 -14.63 -7.56 -11.74
N GLN A 56 -15.24 -8.10 -10.68
CA GLN A 56 -16.67 -7.92 -10.40
C GLN A 56 -17.02 -6.45 -10.14
N ALA A 57 -16.21 -5.73 -9.36
CA ALA A 57 -16.43 -4.31 -9.12
C ALA A 57 -16.29 -3.47 -10.40
N PHE A 58 -15.34 -3.83 -11.29
CA PHE A 58 -15.23 -3.25 -12.63
C PHE A 58 -16.46 -3.55 -13.49
N ASP A 59 -16.96 -4.79 -13.48
CA ASP A 59 -18.17 -5.18 -14.20
C ASP A 59 -19.40 -4.37 -13.73
N GLU A 60 -19.54 -4.11 -12.42
CA GLU A 60 -20.62 -3.28 -11.87
C GLU A 60 -20.54 -1.82 -12.31
N VAL A 61 -19.35 -1.22 -12.27
CA VAL A 61 -19.12 0.17 -12.69
C VAL A 61 -19.33 0.32 -14.20
N ILE A 62 -18.83 -0.62 -14.99
CA ILE A 62 -19.09 -0.67 -16.44
C ILE A 62 -20.59 -0.78 -16.70
N ALA A 63 -21.31 -1.65 -15.99
CA ALA A 63 -22.76 -1.79 -16.15
C ALA A 63 -23.51 -0.49 -15.79
N LYS A 64 -23.07 0.22 -14.75
CA LYS A 64 -23.62 1.54 -14.38
C LYS A 64 -23.36 2.59 -15.45
N ALA A 65 -22.12 2.73 -15.92
CA ALA A 65 -21.73 3.67 -16.96
C ALA A 65 -22.43 3.35 -18.29
N ALA A 66 -22.55 2.07 -18.67
CA ALA A 66 -23.26 1.64 -19.88
C ALA A 66 -24.74 2.03 -19.85
N ARG A 67 -25.41 2.00 -18.69
CA ARG A 67 -26.78 2.50 -18.55
C ARG A 67 -26.90 4.00 -18.80
N GLU A 68 -25.90 4.79 -18.40
CA GLU A 68 -25.88 6.25 -18.60
C GLU A 68 -25.52 6.65 -20.03
N VAL A 69 -24.77 5.80 -20.74
CA VAL A 69 -24.29 6.02 -22.12
C VAL A 69 -25.29 5.53 -23.16
N ARG A 70 -26.22 4.63 -22.78
CA ARG A 70 -27.34 4.21 -23.62
C ARG A 70 -28.23 5.43 -23.93
N VAL A 71 -27.82 6.17 -24.95
CA VAL A 71 -28.66 7.13 -25.66
C VAL A 71 -29.74 6.29 -26.31
N LEU A 72 -30.94 6.35 -25.74
CA LEU A 72 -32.12 5.97 -26.50
C LEU A 72 -32.06 6.78 -27.81
N PRO A 73 -32.15 6.13 -28.98
CA PRO A 73 -32.24 6.85 -30.26
C PRO A 73 -33.23 8.02 -30.13
N LYS A 74 -32.99 9.17 -30.77
CA LYS A 74 -33.90 10.33 -30.67
C LYS A 74 -35.35 9.96 -30.99
N GLU A 75 -35.58 8.91 -31.78
CA GLU A 75 -36.91 8.36 -32.04
C GLU A 75 -37.60 7.76 -30.80
N LEU A 76 -36.83 7.29 -29.79
CA LEU A 76 -37.30 6.71 -28.52
C LEU A 76 -37.50 7.71 -27.37
N GLU A 77 -37.04 8.97 -27.47
CA GLU A 77 -37.41 10.02 -26.49
C GLU A 77 -38.93 10.24 -26.45
N THR A 78 -39.61 9.93 -27.56
CA THR A 78 -41.08 9.95 -27.69
C THR A 78 -41.78 8.73 -27.07
N LEU A 79 -41.04 7.70 -26.67
CA LEU A 79 -41.55 6.44 -26.11
C LEU A 79 -41.47 6.44 -24.58
N THR A 80 -41.88 7.55 -23.98
CA THR A 80 -42.00 7.70 -22.53
C THR A 80 -43.45 7.61 -22.11
N CYS A 81 -43.68 6.99 -20.96
CA CYS A 81 -45.02 6.91 -20.39
C CYS A 81 -45.45 8.28 -19.86
N PRO A 82 -46.64 8.78 -20.21
CA PRO A 82 -47.11 10.09 -19.76
C PRO A 82 -47.41 10.14 -18.25
N ILE A 83 -47.53 8.99 -17.57
CA ILE A 83 -47.76 8.91 -16.12
C ILE A 83 -46.42 8.89 -15.35
N THR A 84 -45.46 8.06 -15.78
CA THR A 84 -44.19 7.88 -15.07
C THR A 84 -43.10 8.84 -15.53
N LEU A 85 -43.22 9.37 -16.74
CA LEU A 85 -42.18 10.14 -17.44
C LEU A 85 -40.90 9.34 -17.68
N GLU A 86 -40.98 8.01 -17.57
CA GLU A 86 -39.89 7.07 -17.87
C GLU A 86 -40.15 6.34 -19.19
N PRO A 87 -39.11 5.82 -19.87
CA PRO A 87 -39.28 4.93 -21.02
C PRO A 87 -40.18 3.73 -20.68
N PHE A 88 -41.06 3.34 -21.62
CA PHE A 88 -41.93 2.18 -21.41
C PHE A 88 -41.11 0.90 -21.14
N LYS A 89 -41.59 0.04 -20.24
CA LYS A 89 -41.10 -1.32 -19.99
C LYS A 89 -42.13 -2.34 -20.44
N ASP A 90 -43.39 -2.12 -20.10
CA ASP A 90 -44.51 -2.96 -20.53
C ASP A 90 -45.67 -2.08 -21.04
N PRO A 91 -45.57 -1.56 -22.28
CA PRO A 91 -46.55 -0.63 -22.81
C PRO A 91 -47.91 -1.29 -23.06
N VAL A 92 -48.96 -0.64 -22.59
CA VAL A 92 -50.36 -0.99 -22.86
C VAL A 92 -51.08 0.20 -23.48
N VAL A 93 -51.99 -0.08 -24.41
CA VAL A 93 -52.83 0.95 -25.05
C VAL A 93 -54.27 0.82 -24.57
N ASP A 94 -54.90 1.96 -24.28
CA ASP A 94 -56.33 2.03 -24.02
C ASP A 94 -57.15 1.94 -25.33
N GLU A 95 -58.47 1.85 -25.21
CA GLU A 95 -59.39 1.81 -26.37
C GLU A 95 -59.42 3.10 -27.20
N TRP A 96 -58.79 4.18 -26.71
CA TRP A 96 -58.72 5.49 -27.34
C TRP A 96 -57.37 5.76 -28.03
N GLY A 97 -56.42 4.82 -27.94
CA GLY A 97 -55.10 4.91 -28.58
C GLY A 97 -54.00 5.54 -27.72
N HIS A 98 -54.25 5.81 -26.43
CA HIS A 98 -53.21 6.30 -25.52
C HIS A 98 -52.41 5.15 -24.93
N THR A 99 -51.08 5.28 -24.99
CA THR A 99 -50.15 4.26 -24.48
C THR A 99 -49.63 4.65 -23.10
N PHE A 100 -49.63 3.69 -22.18
CA PHE A 100 -49.19 3.84 -20.79
C PHE A 100 -48.29 2.67 -20.38
N GLU A 101 -47.48 2.90 -19.33
CA GLU A 101 -46.84 1.82 -18.61
C GLU A 101 -47.91 1.04 -17.83
N ARG A 102 -47.96 -0.29 -17.97
CA ARG A 102 -49.01 -1.14 -17.40
C ARG A 102 -49.21 -0.89 -15.91
N GLU A 103 -48.13 -0.98 -15.14
CA GLU A 103 -48.22 -0.82 -13.67
C GLU A 103 -48.76 0.56 -13.28
N ALA A 104 -48.38 1.60 -14.03
CA ALA A 104 -48.76 2.97 -13.74
C ALA A 104 -50.25 3.22 -14.04
N ILE A 105 -50.75 2.74 -15.17
CA ILE A 105 -52.16 2.90 -15.53
C ILE A 105 -53.06 2.00 -14.68
N GLU A 106 -52.66 0.77 -14.37
CA GLU A 106 -53.43 -0.10 -13.48
C GLU A 106 -53.53 0.50 -12.06
N LYS A 107 -52.46 1.16 -11.58
CA LYS A 107 -52.50 1.92 -10.32
C LYS A 107 -53.43 3.12 -10.40
N HIS A 108 -53.45 3.85 -11.51
CA HIS A 108 -54.38 4.97 -11.73
C HIS A 108 -55.85 4.50 -11.70
N LEU A 109 -56.13 3.40 -12.42
CA LEU A 109 -57.47 2.83 -12.58
C LEU A 109 -58.08 2.31 -11.27
N LYS A 110 -57.26 1.99 -10.25
CA LYS A 110 -57.75 1.70 -8.89
C LYS A 110 -58.43 2.90 -8.21
N SER A 111 -58.08 4.12 -8.62
CA SER A 111 -58.59 5.37 -8.04
C SER A 111 -59.58 6.11 -8.94
N ARG A 112 -59.41 6.00 -10.26
CA ARG A 112 -60.24 6.66 -11.27
C ARG A 112 -60.34 5.78 -12.50
N SER A 113 -61.54 5.42 -12.92
CA SER A 113 -61.78 4.58 -14.11
C SER A 113 -61.66 5.33 -15.45
N GLU A 114 -60.97 6.48 -15.47
CA GLU A 114 -60.86 7.39 -16.60
C GLU A 114 -59.40 7.48 -17.07
N CYS A 115 -59.21 7.80 -18.35
CA CYS A 115 -57.90 8.05 -18.94
C CYS A 115 -57.26 9.30 -18.33
N PRO A 116 -55.99 9.24 -17.88
CA PRO A 116 -55.28 10.39 -17.33
C PRO A 116 -55.15 11.58 -18.27
N LEU A 117 -55.20 11.35 -19.59
CA LEU A 117 -54.95 12.37 -20.61
C LEU A 117 -56.22 13.10 -21.05
N ASP A 118 -57.30 12.37 -21.35
CA ASP A 118 -58.51 12.94 -21.93
C ASP A 118 -59.79 12.71 -21.08
N ARG A 119 -59.64 12.04 -19.93
CA ARG A 119 -60.71 11.73 -18.96
C ARG A 119 -61.85 10.87 -19.51
N LYS A 120 -61.64 10.15 -20.62
CA LYS A 120 -62.63 9.18 -21.11
C LYS A 120 -62.57 7.88 -20.29
N PRO A 121 -63.69 7.15 -20.10
CA PRO A 121 -63.66 5.87 -19.40
C PRO A 121 -62.75 4.87 -20.13
N ILE A 122 -62.00 4.07 -19.36
CA ILE A 122 -61.16 2.98 -19.88
C ILE A 122 -61.79 1.65 -19.45
N ASN A 123 -62.20 0.84 -20.42
CA ASN A 123 -62.79 -0.49 -20.20
C ASN A 123 -61.81 -1.63 -20.50
N SER A 124 -60.78 -1.38 -21.30
CA SER A 124 -59.80 -2.40 -21.68
C SER A 124 -58.41 -1.81 -21.89
N LEU A 125 -57.39 -2.62 -21.60
CA LEU A 125 -55.98 -2.31 -21.84
C LEU A 125 -55.38 -3.45 -22.67
N THR A 126 -54.83 -3.11 -23.83
CA THR A 126 -54.24 -4.08 -24.76
C THR A 126 -52.71 -3.95 -24.77
N PRO A 127 -51.93 -5.04 -24.62
CA PRO A 127 -50.46 -4.96 -24.71
C PRO A 127 -49.96 -4.51 -26.08
N VAL A 128 -49.00 -3.59 -26.13
CA VAL A 128 -48.37 -3.11 -27.38
C VAL A 128 -47.07 -3.89 -27.64
N LEU A 129 -47.21 -5.14 -28.11
CA LEU A 129 -46.08 -6.08 -28.27
C LEU A 129 -45.00 -5.58 -29.24
N ALA A 130 -45.36 -4.86 -30.30
CA ALA A 130 -44.39 -4.31 -31.25
C ALA A 130 -43.49 -3.24 -30.60
N LEU A 131 -44.08 -2.35 -29.79
CA LEU A 131 -43.34 -1.34 -29.05
C LEU A 131 -42.45 -1.99 -27.99
N LYS A 132 -42.96 -3.00 -27.29
CA LYS A 132 -42.18 -3.80 -26.33
C LYS A 132 -40.96 -4.45 -26.99
N GLY A 133 -41.14 -5.09 -28.15
CA GLY A 133 -40.04 -5.71 -28.92
C GLY A 133 -38.99 -4.70 -29.37
N LEU A 134 -39.41 -3.52 -29.85
CA LEU A 134 -38.50 -2.44 -30.25
C LEU A 134 -37.67 -1.91 -29.06
N ILE A 135 -38.31 -1.72 -27.91
CA ILE A 135 -37.64 -1.29 -26.67
C ILE A 135 -36.63 -2.34 -26.22
N GLU A 136 -37.02 -3.62 -26.20
CA GLU A 136 -36.14 -4.73 -25.85
C GLU A 136 -34.94 -4.86 -26.82
N GLU A 137 -35.13 -4.63 -28.12
CA GLU A 137 -34.06 -4.65 -29.11
C GLU A 137 -33.08 -3.47 -28.91
N CYS A 138 -33.61 -2.28 -28.65
CA CYS A 138 -32.79 -1.10 -28.33
C CYS A 138 -32.00 -1.28 -27.03
N GLN A 139 -32.57 -1.99 -26.04
CA GLN A 139 -31.89 -2.34 -24.80
C GLN A 139 -30.80 -3.42 -24.97
N LYS A 140 -30.79 -4.17 -26.08
CA LYS A 140 -29.80 -5.23 -26.34
C LYS A 140 -28.57 -4.76 -27.12
N LYS A 141 -28.63 -3.61 -27.79
CA LYS A 141 -27.45 -3.06 -28.49
C LYS A 141 -26.48 -2.47 -27.48
N GLU A 142 -25.27 -3.01 -27.45
CA GLU A 142 -24.18 -2.42 -26.67
C GLU A 142 -23.90 -0.99 -27.15
N PRO A 143 -23.72 -0.02 -26.24
CA PRO A 143 -23.57 1.39 -26.60
C PRO A 143 -22.24 1.70 -27.30
N ILE A 144 -21.25 0.81 -27.19
CA ILE A 144 -19.94 0.87 -27.84
C ILE A 144 -19.50 -0.54 -28.29
N PRO A 145 -18.56 -0.67 -29.24
CA PRO A 145 -17.99 -1.98 -29.59
C PRO A 145 -17.23 -2.60 -28.41
N THR A 146 -17.45 -3.89 -28.16
CA THR A 146 -16.79 -4.66 -27.09
C THR A 146 -16.37 -6.05 -27.58
N PHE A 147 -15.51 -6.73 -26.81
CA PHE A 147 -15.11 -8.12 -27.08
C PHE A 147 -16.24 -9.14 -26.83
N ALA A 148 -17.41 -8.73 -26.36
CA ALA A 148 -18.57 -9.61 -26.22
C ALA A 148 -19.06 -10.16 -27.56
N SER A 149 -18.75 -9.48 -28.66
CA SER A 149 -19.08 -9.89 -30.02
C SER A 149 -18.12 -10.91 -30.64
N PHE A 150 -17.08 -11.33 -29.90
CA PHE A 150 -16.05 -12.25 -30.39
C PHE A 150 -16.63 -13.62 -30.76
N LYS A 151 -16.40 -14.06 -32.01
CA LYS A 151 -16.89 -15.32 -32.59
C LYS A 151 -15.78 -16.35 -32.82
N GLY A 152 -14.52 -15.96 -32.67
CA GLY A 152 -13.34 -16.81 -32.87
C GLY A 152 -12.28 -16.14 -33.72
N ASP A 153 -11.03 -16.59 -33.57
CA ASP A 153 -9.89 -15.93 -34.21
C ASP A 153 -9.88 -16.12 -35.73
N ASN A 154 -9.78 -15.02 -36.46
CA ASN A 154 -9.49 -15.02 -37.88
C ASN A 154 -8.48 -13.90 -38.20
N PRO A 155 -7.17 -14.20 -38.22
CA PRO A 155 -6.14 -13.18 -38.34
C PRO A 155 -6.17 -12.45 -39.69
N ASN A 156 -6.65 -13.10 -40.75
CA ASN A 156 -6.75 -12.47 -42.08
C ASN A 156 -7.87 -11.43 -42.12
N LEU A 157 -9.05 -11.77 -41.58
CA LEU A 157 -10.16 -10.83 -41.46
C LEU A 157 -9.84 -9.71 -40.45
N ALA A 158 -9.22 -10.06 -39.33
CA ALA A 158 -8.78 -9.09 -38.34
C ALA A 158 -7.80 -8.07 -38.93
N ALA A 159 -6.75 -8.52 -39.62
CA ALA A 159 -5.80 -7.63 -40.28
C ALA A 159 -6.46 -6.71 -41.32
N LEU A 160 -7.44 -7.22 -42.08
CA LEU A 160 -8.20 -6.44 -43.05
C LEU A 160 -9.01 -5.33 -42.37
N TYR A 161 -9.79 -5.67 -41.34
CA TYR A 161 -10.63 -4.71 -40.62
C TYR A 161 -9.80 -3.69 -39.82
N LEU A 162 -8.67 -4.11 -39.23
CA LEU A 162 -7.73 -3.20 -38.58
C LEU A 162 -7.19 -2.15 -39.56
N LYS A 163 -6.74 -2.59 -40.74
CA LYS A 163 -6.22 -1.69 -41.78
C LYS A 163 -7.29 -0.72 -42.29
N LEU A 164 -8.53 -1.22 -42.46
CA LEU A 164 -9.66 -0.39 -42.86
C LEU A 164 -9.97 0.66 -41.78
N ALA A 165 -10.04 0.27 -40.51
CA ALA A 165 -10.32 1.17 -39.39
C ALA A 165 -9.27 2.26 -39.25
N GLN A 166 -7.97 1.92 -39.37
CA GLN A 166 -6.87 2.89 -39.37
C GLN A 166 -6.97 3.87 -40.55
N THR A 167 -7.23 3.36 -41.76
CA THR A 167 -7.40 4.21 -42.96
C THR A 167 -8.57 5.17 -42.83
N LEU A 168 -9.68 4.74 -42.21
CA LEU A 168 -10.86 5.58 -41.98
C LEU A 168 -10.59 6.63 -40.90
N THR A 169 -9.86 6.26 -39.84
CA THR A 169 -9.40 7.17 -38.79
C THR A 169 -8.53 8.29 -39.37
N GLU A 170 -7.54 7.95 -40.20
CA GLU A 170 -6.68 8.92 -40.90
C GLU A 170 -7.46 9.87 -41.82
N LYS A 171 -8.58 9.40 -42.38
CA LYS A 171 -9.47 10.19 -43.23
C LYS A 171 -10.49 11.01 -42.46
N GLY A 172 -10.46 10.98 -41.11
CA GLY A 172 -11.42 11.66 -40.25
C GLY A 172 -12.84 11.08 -40.29
N LYS A 173 -13.00 9.86 -40.82
CA LYS A 173 -14.28 9.14 -40.90
C LYS A 173 -14.48 8.28 -39.65
N PHE A 174 -14.66 8.95 -38.52
CA PHE A 174 -14.66 8.30 -37.20
C PHE A 174 -15.81 7.30 -36.98
N PRO A 175 -17.08 7.57 -37.39
CA PRO A 175 -18.16 6.59 -37.24
C PRO A 175 -17.91 5.28 -37.99
N GLU A 176 -17.45 5.36 -39.24
CA GLU A 176 -17.13 4.18 -40.06
C GLU A 176 -15.88 3.45 -39.55
N ALA A 177 -14.94 4.19 -38.94
CA ALA A 177 -13.78 3.59 -38.28
C ALA A 177 -14.21 2.76 -37.06
N VAL A 178 -15.12 3.28 -36.22
CA VAL A 178 -15.68 2.56 -35.06
C VAL A 178 -16.41 1.29 -35.49
N GLU A 179 -17.18 1.34 -36.58
CA GLU A 179 -17.85 0.16 -37.13
C GLU A 179 -16.85 -0.88 -37.66
N SER A 180 -15.76 -0.43 -38.27
CA SER A 180 -14.65 -1.30 -38.70
C SER A 180 -13.92 -1.95 -37.52
N TYR A 181 -13.72 -1.22 -36.40
CA TYR A 181 -13.24 -1.79 -35.14
C TYR A 181 -14.24 -2.80 -34.56
N ALA A 182 -15.55 -2.55 -34.64
CA ALA A 182 -16.56 -3.52 -34.21
C ALA A 182 -16.51 -4.83 -35.02
N GLN A 183 -16.23 -4.76 -36.32
CA GLN A 183 -16.00 -5.95 -37.14
C GLN A 183 -14.69 -6.66 -36.77
N LEU A 184 -13.62 -5.91 -36.49
CA LEU A 184 -12.36 -6.46 -36.00
C LEU A 184 -12.55 -7.31 -34.73
N PHE A 185 -13.31 -6.81 -33.75
CA PHE A 185 -13.49 -7.46 -32.45
C PHE A 185 -14.32 -8.74 -32.48
N GLN A 186 -15.02 -9.00 -33.58
CA GLN A 186 -15.63 -10.32 -33.81
C GLN A 186 -14.57 -11.40 -34.07
N TYR A 187 -13.37 -11.02 -34.51
CA TYR A 187 -12.32 -11.95 -34.99
C TYR A 187 -10.97 -11.81 -34.28
N SER A 188 -10.84 -10.89 -33.32
CA SER A 188 -9.62 -10.66 -32.55
C SER A 188 -9.93 -9.93 -31.23
N GLN A 189 -9.24 -10.33 -30.16
CA GLN A 189 -9.25 -9.63 -28.86
C GLN A 189 -7.99 -8.78 -28.68
N ASP A 190 -7.58 -8.07 -29.73
CA ASP A 190 -6.38 -7.23 -29.72
C ASP A 190 -6.59 -5.97 -28.86
N LEU A 191 -5.94 -5.96 -27.70
CA LEU A 191 -5.91 -4.83 -26.76
C LEU A 191 -5.32 -3.56 -27.37
N ALA A 192 -4.31 -3.67 -28.23
CA ALA A 192 -3.68 -2.51 -28.84
C ALA A 192 -4.64 -1.84 -29.83
N ALA A 193 -5.43 -2.63 -30.56
CA ALA A 193 -6.48 -2.11 -31.42
C ALA A 193 -7.62 -1.47 -30.62
N TYR A 194 -8.01 -2.06 -29.48
CA TYR A 194 -9.05 -1.49 -28.62
C TYR A 194 -8.65 -0.15 -28.01
N ALA A 195 -7.35 0.07 -27.75
CA ALA A 195 -6.82 1.31 -27.19
C ALA A 195 -7.07 2.55 -28.08
N ALA A 196 -7.45 2.38 -29.35
CA ALA A 196 -7.81 3.49 -30.24
C ALA A 196 -9.24 4.03 -29.99
N LEU A 197 -10.14 3.24 -29.40
CA LEU A 197 -11.56 3.62 -29.26
C LEU A 197 -11.81 4.84 -28.38
N PRO A 198 -11.18 4.99 -27.19
CA PRO A 198 -11.43 6.16 -26.33
C PRO A 198 -11.21 7.49 -27.07
N SER A 199 -10.05 7.64 -27.72
CA SER A 199 -9.72 8.85 -28.47
C SER A 199 -10.63 9.09 -29.67
N LEU A 200 -11.10 8.02 -30.35
CA LEU A 200 -12.07 8.17 -31.43
C LEU A 200 -13.40 8.76 -30.95
N PHE A 201 -13.87 8.36 -29.77
CA PHE A 201 -15.09 8.92 -29.18
C PHE A 201 -14.89 10.37 -28.70
N GLU A 202 -13.70 10.71 -28.21
CA GLU A 202 -13.34 12.10 -27.87
C GLU A 202 -13.39 13.01 -29.10
N GLU A 203 -12.79 12.58 -30.21
CA GLU A 203 -12.79 13.32 -31.49
C GLU A 203 -14.21 13.49 -32.07
N MET A 204 -15.12 12.56 -31.77
CA MET A 204 -16.54 12.68 -32.13
C MET A 204 -17.36 13.55 -31.18
N GLY A 205 -16.76 14.06 -30.09
CA GLY A 205 -17.48 14.80 -29.03
C GLY A 205 -18.39 13.92 -28.18
N GLU A 206 -18.24 12.59 -28.26
CA GLU A 206 -19.06 11.59 -27.58
C GLU A 206 -18.42 11.23 -26.23
N GLU A 207 -18.31 12.23 -25.36
CA GLU A 207 -17.54 12.18 -24.12
C GLU A 207 -17.92 10.97 -23.25
N LYS A 208 -19.22 10.69 -23.09
CA LYS A 208 -19.69 9.53 -22.31
C LYS A 208 -19.23 8.18 -22.89
N LYS A 209 -19.21 8.04 -24.23
CA LYS A 209 -18.74 6.82 -24.90
C LYS A 209 -17.23 6.66 -24.76
N ALA A 210 -16.47 7.76 -24.78
CA ALA A 210 -15.03 7.74 -24.52
C ALA A 210 -14.71 7.24 -23.10
N HIS A 211 -15.46 7.71 -22.10
CA HIS A 211 -15.35 7.24 -20.72
C HIS A 211 -15.64 5.74 -20.60
N LEU A 212 -16.74 5.28 -21.19
CA LEU A 212 -17.10 3.86 -21.17
C LEU A 212 -16.03 3.00 -21.88
N ALA A 213 -15.51 3.45 -23.02
CA ALA A 213 -14.45 2.75 -23.73
C ALA A 213 -13.16 2.66 -22.89
N THR A 214 -12.82 3.72 -22.16
CA THR A 214 -11.66 3.75 -21.24
C THR A 214 -11.82 2.72 -20.10
N LEU A 215 -13.01 2.62 -19.51
CA LEU A 215 -13.30 1.63 -18.46
C LEU A 215 -13.16 0.19 -18.99
N HIS A 216 -13.70 -0.09 -20.18
CA HIS A 216 -13.54 -1.40 -20.82
C HIS A 216 -12.08 -1.73 -21.14
N LEU A 217 -11.29 -0.76 -21.62
CA LEU A 217 -9.87 -0.96 -21.91
C LEU A 217 -9.11 -1.38 -20.65
N ALA A 218 -9.29 -0.64 -19.55
CA ALA A 218 -8.66 -0.97 -18.27
C ALA A 218 -9.11 -2.34 -17.75
N HIS A 219 -10.38 -2.67 -17.88
CA HIS A 219 -10.91 -3.98 -17.51
C HIS A 219 -10.29 -5.13 -18.33
N TYR A 220 -10.12 -4.96 -19.65
CA TYR A 220 -9.44 -5.96 -20.47
C TYR A 220 -7.94 -6.06 -20.15
N GLN A 221 -7.27 -4.95 -19.85
CA GLN A 221 -5.88 -4.95 -19.38
C GLN A 221 -5.74 -5.72 -18.06
N LEU A 222 -6.68 -5.57 -17.13
CA LEU A 222 -6.73 -6.35 -15.89
C LEU A 222 -6.97 -7.85 -16.15
N LYS A 223 -7.91 -8.20 -17.03
CA LYS A 223 -8.16 -9.60 -17.44
C LYS A 223 -6.91 -10.25 -18.05
N ALA A 224 -6.17 -9.50 -18.86
CA ALA A 224 -4.92 -9.92 -19.47
C ALA A 224 -3.70 -9.92 -18.52
N GLY A 225 -3.88 -9.57 -17.24
CA GLY A 225 -2.79 -9.57 -16.26
C GLY A 225 -1.83 -8.40 -16.40
N LYS A 226 -2.29 -7.25 -16.91
CA LYS A 226 -1.50 -6.02 -17.14
C LYS A 226 -1.94 -4.87 -16.22
N PRO A 227 -1.75 -4.99 -14.89
CA PRO A 227 -2.26 -4.05 -13.90
C PRO A 227 -1.71 -2.61 -14.04
N GLU A 228 -0.44 -2.46 -14.38
CA GLU A 228 0.19 -1.15 -14.53
C GLU A 228 -0.30 -0.38 -15.77
N GLU A 229 -0.64 -1.10 -16.85
CA GLU A 229 -1.27 -0.51 -18.03
C GLU A 229 -2.69 -0.02 -17.68
N ALA A 230 -3.48 -0.84 -16.97
CA ALA A 230 -4.82 -0.47 -16.50
C ALA A 230 -4.80 0.78 -15.60
N ARG A 231 -3.84 0.86 -14.67
CA ARG A 231 -3.67 2.03 -13.80
C ARG A 231 -3.39 3.31 -14.59
N LYS A 232 -2.49 3.23 -15.59
CA LYS A 232 -2.18 4.36 -16.47
C LYS A 232 -3.39 4.81 -17.29
N THR A 233 -4.19 3.85 -17.77
CA THR A 233 -5.45 4.12 -18.46
C THR A 233 -6.45 4.92 -17.60
N ILE A 234 -6.38 4.76 -16.27
CA ILE A 234 -7.35 5.30 -15.30
C ILE A 234 -6.90 6.59 -14.57
N THR A 235 -5.60 6.93 -14.58
CA THR A 235 -5.02 8.08 -13.85
C THR A 235 -5.55 9.49 -14.24
N PRO A 236 -5.35 10.54 -13.41
CA PRO A 236 -6.36 11.54 -13.02
C PRO A 236 -6.65 12.68 -14.02
N SER A 237 -6.25 12.57 -15.28
CA SER A 237 -6.70 13.52 -16.31
C SER A 237 -8.14 13.25 -16.79
N ASN A 238 -8.80 12.25 -16.20
CA ASN A 238 -10.10 11.75 -16.62
C ASN A 238 -11.22 12.22 -15.65
N PRO A 239 -12.34 12.79 -16.14
CA PRO A 239 -13.52 13.19 -15.35
C PRO A 239 -14.14 12.11 -14.44
N LEU A 240 -13.71 10.84 -14.57
CA LEU A 240 -14.13 9.69 -13.75
C LEU A 240 -13.66 9.72 -12.29
N SER A 241 -13.01 10.79 -11.80
CA SER A 241 -12.49 10.88 -10.42
C SER A 241 -13.53 10.62 -9.33
N ILE A 242 -14.82 10.88 -9.62
CA ILE A 242 -15.93 10.64 -8.69
C ILE A 242 -16.28 9.15 -8.62
N LEU A 243 -16.38 8.44 -9.75
CA LEU A 243 -16.66 6.99 -9.80
C LEU A 243 -15.45 6.14 -9.39
N LEU A 244 -14.23 6.62 -9.64
CA LEU A 244 -12.99 5.94 -9.25
C LEU A 244 -12.63 6.10 -7.77
N SER A 245 -13.15 7.14 -7.11
CA SER A 245 -12.95 7.33 -5.67
C SER A 245 -13.58 6.21 -4.82
N GLU A 246 -14.65 5.57 -5.32
CA GLU A 246 -15.29 4.42 -4.69
C GLU A 246 -14.47 3.13 -4.87
N LEU A 247 -13.67 3.03 -5.93
CA LEU A 247 -12.88 1.85 -6.29
C LEU A 247 -11.41 1.90 -5.84
N ASN A 248 -10.87 3.07 -5.52
CA ASN A 248 -9.44 3.24 -5.22
C ASN A 248 -8.94 2.31 -4.10
N GLY A 249 -9.76 2.08 -3.06
CA GLY A 249 -9.38 1.20 -1.95
C GLY A 249 -9.21 -0.28 -2.36
N GLU A 250 -10.05 -0.79 -3.25
CA GLU A 250 -10.01 -2.18 -3.71
C GLU A 250 -9.00 -2.38 -4.84
N ILE A 251 -8.82 -1.37 -5.69
CA ILE A 251 -7.82 -1.31 -6.73
C ILE A 251 -6.41 -1.29 -6.12
N ASP A 252 -6.17 -0.46 -5.09
CA ASP A 252 -4.90 -0.45 -4.36
C ASP A 252 -4.64 -1.77 -3.62
N GLN A 253 -5.67 -2.40 -3.07
CA GLN A 253 -5.58 -3.71 -2.44
C GLN A 253 -5.24 -4.82 -3.46
N ALA A 254 -5.89 -4.84 -4.63
CA ALA A 254 -5.59 -5.76 -5.71
C ALA A 254 -4.18 -5.54 -6.30
N PHE A 255 -3.74 -4.29 -6.45
CA PHE A 255 -2.38 -3.96 -6.90
C PHE A 255 -1.31 -4.27 -5.85
N SER A 256 -1.63 -4.18 -4.55
CA SER A 256 -0.72 -4.60 -3.47
C SER A 256 -0.52 -6.12 -3.42
N LEU A 257 -1.52 -6.89 -3.85
CA LEU A 257 -1.51 -8.35 -3.92
C LEU A 257 -0.86 -8.87 -5.21
N ALA A 258 -0.94 -8.12 -6.33
CA ALA A 258 -0.34 -8.50 -7.61
C ALA A 258 1.17 -8.17 -7.73
N ARG A 259 1.75 -7.45 -6.75
CA ARG A 259 3.20 -7.15 -6.69
C ARG A 259 3.97 -8.31 -6.10
N GLU A 260 5.13 -8.65 -6.70
CA GLU A 260 6.41 -9.25 -6.22
C GLU A 260 6.49 -10.05 -4.88
N LYS A 261 5.64 -9.80 -3.89
CA LYS A 261 5.43 -10.61 -2.68
C LYS A 261 5.13 -12.08 -3.00
N ASP A 262 4.48 -12.40 -4.12
CA ASP A 262 4.10 -13.78 -4.45
C ASP A 262 5.28 -14.66 -4.79
N GLU A 263 6.31 -14.14 -5.47
CA GLU A 263 7.49 -14.93 -5.82
C GLU A 263 8.36 -15.19 -4.60
N MET A 264 8.55 -14.17 -3.76
CA MET A 264 9.29 -14.28 -2.50
C MET A 264 8.59 -15.17 -1.48
N GLU A 265 7.26 -15.07 -1.37
CA GLU A 265 6.46 -15.93 -0.49
C GLU A 265 6.41 -17.37 -1.02
N LEU A 266 6.36 -17.56 -2.34
CA LEU A 266 6.47 -18.87 -2.97
C LEU A 266 7.84 -19.51 -2.68
N TYR A 267 8.94 -18.79 -2.83
CA TYR A 267 10.26 -19.30 -2.47
C TYR A 267 10.36 -19.59 -0.96
N LYS A 268 9.79 -18.75 -0.09
CA LYS A 268 9.72 -19.00 1.37
C LYS A 268 8.93 -20.28 1.68
N GLN A 269 7.80 -20.50 1.01
CA GLN A 269 6.97 -21.70 1.18
C GLN A 269 7.68 -22.96 0.64
N LEU A 270 8.33 -22.88 -0.52
CA LEU A 270 9.14 -23.98 -1.07
C LEU A 270 10.27 -24.35 -0.11
N LEU A 271 10.99 -23.37 0.43
CA LEU A 271 12.08 -23.59 1.38
C LEU A 271 11.60 -24.09 2.75
N SER A 272 10.37 -23.76 3.17
CA SER A 272 9.79 -24.31 4.40
C SER A 272 9.55 -25.81 4.32
N ARG A 273 9.35 -26.35 3.10
CA ARG A 273 9.10 -27.78 2.84
C ARG A 273 10.35 -28.53 2.36
N HIS A 274 11.19 -27.85 1.59
CA HIS A 274 12.40 -28.39 0.96
C HIS A 274 13.60 -27.47 1.24
N PRO A 275 14.02 -27.32 2.50
CA PRO A 275 15.12 -26.44 2.86
C PRO A 275 16.46 -26.84 2.21
N GLU A 276 16.61 -28.09 1.73
CA GLU A 276 17.74 -28.63 0.99
C GLU A 276 17.91 -28.06 -0.44
N GLN A 277 16.87 -27.44 -1.02
CA GLN A 277 16.92 -26.91 -2.38
C GLN A 277 17.59 -25.54 -2.42
N THR A 278 18.93 -25.54 -2.36
CA THR A 278 19.74 -24.32 -2.23
C THR A 278 19.53 -23.28 -3.34
N ASP A 279 19.08 -23.70 -4.52
CA ASP A 279 18.87 -22.80 -5.66
C ASP A 279 17.70 -21.84 -5.45
N HIS A 280 16.76 -22.19 -4.56
CA HIS A 280 15.64 -21.30 -4.17
C HIS A 280 16.05 -20.20 -3.19
N TYR A 281 17.21 -20.30 -2.53
CA TYR A 281 17.70 -19.23 -1.67
C TYR A 281 18.30 -18.07 -2.47
N ALA A 282 18.82 -18.30 -3.68
CA ALA A 282 19.52 -17.26 -4.43
C ALA A 282 18.61 -16.07 -4.83
N PRO A 283 17.41 -16.29 -5.42
CA PRO A 283 16.47 -15.20 -5.71
C PRO A 283 16.02 -14.48 -4.43
N LEU A 284 15.75 -15.25 -3.37
CA LEU A 284 15.40 -14.73 -2.05
C LEU A 284 16.48 -13.81 -1.46
N ILE A 285 17.74 -14.23 -1.52
CA ILE A 285 18.88 -13.48 -0.99
C ILE A 285 19.15 -12.21 -1.81
N GLU A 286 18.97 -12.26 -3.13
CA GLU A 286 19.18 -11.14 -4.03
C GLU A 286 18.13 -10.04 -3.82
N GLN A 287 16.86 -10.42 -3.67
CA GLN A 287 15.74 -9.50 -3.52
C GLN A 287 15.53 -9.03 -2.06
N THR A 288 16.11 -9.71 -1.06
CA THR A 288 15.98 -9.31 0.36
C THR A 288 16.83 -8.07 0.67
N LYS A 289 16.18 -6.92 0.80
CA LYS A 289 16.82 -5.63 1.19
C LYS A 289 17.28 -5.62 2.65
N ASN A 290 16.53 -6.28 3.54
CA ASN A 290 16.87 -6.33 4.97
C ASN A 290 18.16 -7.14 5.21
N LEU A 291 19.25 -6.46 5.58
CA LEU A 291 20.56 -7.09 5.79
C LEU A 291 20.58 -8.18 6.88
N ARG A 292 19.68 -8.11 7.90
CA ARG A 292 19.56 -9.17 8.92
C ARG A 292 18.93 -10.41 8.33
N GLU A 293 17.82 -10.24 7.63
CA GLU A 293 17.10 -11.34 6.97
C GLU A 293 17.97 -11.96 5.88
N ARG A 294 18.63 -11.14 5.05
CA ARG A 294 19.60 -11.59 4.03
C ARG A 294 20.75 -12.40 4.63
N LYS A 295 21.32 -11.94 5.75
CA LYS A 295 22.37 -12.70 6.46
C LYS A 295 21.85 -14.00 7.06
N HIS A 296 20.62 -14.00 7.58
CA HIS A 296 19.98 -15.21 8.09
C HIS A 296 19.75 -16.22 6.95
N LEU A 297 19.18 -15.79 5.83
CA LEU A 297 18.98 -16.61 4.63
C LEU A 297 20.28 -17.20 4.12
N LEU A 298 21.36 -16.41 4.03
CA LEU A 298 22.69 -16.92 3.64
C LEU A 298 23.22 -18.01 4.59
N LYS A 299 22.98 -17.87 5.90
CA LYS A 299 23.39 -18.89 6.89
C LYS A 299 22.56 -20.16 6.76
N VAL A 300 21.25 -20.05 6.58
CA VAL A 300 20.35 -21.19 6.41
C VAL A 300 20.64 -21.90 5.08
N ALA A 301 20.86 -21.15 3.99
CA ALA A 301 21.31 -21.72 2.73
C ALA A 301 22.62 -22.52 2.89
N ALA A 302 23.57 -21.99 3.66
CA ALA A 302 24.84 -22.67 3.93
C ALA A 302 24.73 -23.93 4.81
N THR A 303 23.70 -24.06 5.64
CA THR A 303 23.46 -25.29 6.42
C THR A 303 22.85 -26.40 5.57
N HIS A 304 22.15 -26.03 4.51
CA HIS A 304 21.46 -26.96 3.63
C HIS A 304 22.20 -27.26 2.32
N ALA A 305 23.31 -26.57 2.05
CA ALA A 305 24.17 -26.83 0.91
C ALA A 305 24.85 -28.20 1.00
N THR A 306 24.62 -29.02 -0.02
CA THR A 306 25.24 -30.36 -0.18
C THR A 306 26.70 -30.27 -0.65
N ASP A 307 27.05 -29.20 -1.36
CA ASP A 307 28.41 -28.90 -1.79
C ASP A 307 29.16 -28.08 -0.72
N SER A 308 30.26 -28.64 -0.21
CA SER A 308 31.12 -28.00 0.80
C SER A 308 31.74 -26.69 0.31
N ALA A 309 32.01 -26.54 -1.00
CA ALA A 309 32.56 -25.31 -1.56
C ALA A 309 31.49 -24.19 -1.58
N LYS A 310 30.28 -24.51 -2.08
CA LYS A 310 29.11 -23.60 -2.07
C LYS A 310 28.73 -23.21 -0.64
N ALA A 311 28.77 -24.15 0.30
CA ALA A 311 28.48 -23.89 1.71
C ALA A 311 29.48 -22.88 2.32
N GLU A 312 30.77 -23.01 2.00
CA GLU A 312 31.80 -22.10 2.52
C GLU A 312 31.71 -20.71 1.90
N GLU A 313 31.38 -20.62 0.61
CA GLU A 313 31.12 -19.36 -0.08
C GLU A 313 29.94 -18.60 0.57
N LEU A 314 28.82 -19.28 0.82
CA LEU A 314 27.65 -18.70 1.49
C LEU A 314 27.97 -18.24 2.93
N ARG A 315 28.80 -18.99 3.67
CA ARG A 315 29.28 -18.58 5.02
C ARG A 315 30.19 -17.35 4.95
N LYS A 316 31.07 -17.28 3.96
CA LYS A 316 31.93 -16.13 3.72
C LYS A 316 31.09 -14.90 3.35
N ALA A 317 30.10 -15.05 2.47
CA ALA A 317 29.15 -13.99 2.12
C ALA A 317 28.35 -13.51 3.35
N ALA A 318 27.82 -14.42 4.18
CA ALA A 318 27.14 -14.07 5.42
C ALA A 318 28.06 -13.33 6.41
N SER A 319 29.35 -13.69 6.45
CA SER A 319 30.36 -13.05 7.31
C SER A 319 30.74 -11.66 6.81
N SER A 320 30.77 -11.47 5.49
CA SER A 320 31.01 -10.18 4.82
C SER A 320 29.87 -9.18 5.00
N ILE A 321 28.63 -9.63 5.25
CA ILE A 321 27.54 -8.73 5.66
C ILE A 321 27.86 -8.16 7.04
N LYS A 322 28.37 -6.92 7.04
CA LYS A 322 28.52 -6.07 8.22
C LYS A 322 27.15 -5.64 8.72
N LEU A 323 26.54 -6.50 9.53
CA LEU A 323 25.46 -6.07 10.40
C LEU A 323 26.05 -5.07 11.38
N LEU A 324 25.78 -3.79 11.16
CA LEU A 324 25.90 -2.79 12.20
C LEU A 324 24.98 -3.23 13.33
N ARG A 325 25.54 -3.96 14.30
CA ARG A 325 25.04 -3.91 15.67
C ARG A 325 25.24 -2.45 16.05
N VAL A 326 24.18 -1.66 15.89
CA VAL A 326 24.06 -0.36 16.52
C VAL A 326 24.12 -0.68 18.02
N LYS A 327 25.33 -0.81 18.59
CA LYS A 327 25.56 -1.23 19.99
C LYS A 327 24.83 -0.30 20.97
N MET A 328 24.53 0.92 20.53
CA MET A 328 23.75 1.93 21.23
C MET A 328 22.24 1.67 21.24
N ALA A 329 21.69 0.85 20.33
CA ALA A 329 20.25 0.67 20.21
C ALA A 329 19.68 -0.17 21.35
N PHE A 330 18.60 0.29 21.96
CA PHE A 330 17.81 -0.45 22.93
C PHE A 330 16.63 -1.12 22.22
N GLY A 331 16.88 -2.32 21.67
CA GLY A 331 15.92 -3.09 20.87
C GLY A 331 15.21 -4.21 21.64
N LYS A 332 14.50 -5.07 20.91
CA LYS A 332 13.70 -6.18 21.48
C LYS A 332 14.48 -7.04 22.50
N ARG A 333 15.70 -7.44 22.14
CA ARG A 333 16.55 -8.23 23.04
C ARG A 333 16.91 -7.50 24.34
N ALA A 334 17.11 -6.18 24.28
CA ALA A 334 17.43 -5.40 25.47
C ALA A 334 16.20 -5.26 26.39
N TRP A 335 15.00 -5.14 25.83
CA TRP A 335 13.75 -5.17 26.59
C TRP A 335 13.57 -6.49 27.36
N GLU A 336 13.78 -7.62 26.68
CA GLU A 336 13.73 -8.94 27.30
C GLU A 336 14.80 -9.11 28.39
N GLU A 337 16.04 -8.68 28.12
CA GLU A 337 17.16 -8.82 29.04
C GLU A 337 17.01 -7.96 30.31
N HIS A 338 16.61 -6.69 30.15
CA HIS A 338 16.53 -5.74 31.27
C HIS A 338 15.22 -5.80 32.03
N PHE A 339 14.11 -6.12 31.37
CA PHE A 339 12.77 -6.06 31.98
C PHE A 339 12.03 -7.38 31.92
N GLY A 340 12.54 -8.38 31.18
CA GLY A 340 11.87 -9.67 31.07
C GLY A 340 10.53 -9.59 30.38
N VAL A 341 10.39 -8.70 29.41
CA VAL A 341 9.17 -8.54 28.60
C VAL A 341 9.49 -8.80 27.13
N ASP A 342 8.58 -9.50 26.47
CA ASP A 342 8.49 -9.55 25.02
C ASP A 342 7.72 -8.32 24.54
N VAL A 343 8.23 -7.69 23.49
CA VAL A 343 7.77 -6.42 22.97
C VAL A 343 7.20 -6.54 21.55
N GLY A 344 6.82 -7.77 21.17
CA GLY A 344 6.28 -8.08 19.86
C GLY A 344 7.34 -8.08 18.76
N GLU A 345 6.94 -7.79 17.53
CA GLU A 345 7.87 -7.72 16.41
C GLU A 345 8.72 -6.44 16.46
N GLU A 346 10.03 -6.60 16.23
CA GLU A 346 10.97 -5.48 16.13
C GLU A 346 10.94 -4.96 14.68
N PRO A 347 10.48 -3.71 14.43
CA PRO A 347 10.45 -3.17 13.08
C PRO A 347 11.86 -3.15 12.45
N PRO A 348 11.98 -3.32 11.12
CA PRO A 348 13.26 -3.15 10.46
C PRO A 348 13.78 -1.72 10.68
N ILE A 349 15.09 -1.59 10.91
CA ILE A 349 15.73 -0.27 11.01
C ILE A 349 15.82 0.30 9.59
N PRO A 350 15.25 1.48 9.29
CA PRO A 350 15.35 2.08 7.97
C PRO A 350 16.81 2.35 7.57
N GLU A 351 17.19 2.11 6.31
CA GLU A 351 18.58 2.23 5.84
C GLU A 351 19.15 3.65 6.04
N GLU A 352 18.30 4.66 5.86
CA GLU A 352 18.61 6.08 6.11
C GLU A 352 19.14 6.36 7.52
N VAL A 353 18.76 5.53 8.51
CA VAL A 353 19.21 5.68 9.90
C VAL A 353 20.70 5.43 10.04
N LEU A 354 21.25 4.47 9.28
CA LEU A 354 22.67 4.16 9.37
C LEU A 354 23.49 5.32 8.82
N ALA A 355 23.07 5.87 7.68
CA ALA A 355 23.66 7.08 7.10
C ALA A 355 23.55 8.27 8.07
N PHE A 356 22.38 8.45 8.71
CA PHE A 356 22.18 9.49 9.72
C PHE A 356 23.14 9.32 10.92
N LEU A 357 23.23 8.12 11.50
CA LEU A 357 24.06 7.86 12.68
C LEU A 357 25.55 8.10 12.42
N ASP A 358 26.03 7.78 11.21
CA ASP A 358 27.43 8.01 10.80
C ASP A 358 27.74 9.45 10.40
N ALA A 359 26.71 10.24 10.08
CA ALA A 359 26.86 11.65 9.71
C ALA A 359 27.33 12.53 10.89
N PRO A 360 28.02 13.65 10.59
CA PRO A 360 28.29 14.69 11.57
C PRO A 360 26.99 15.18 12.23
N CYS A 361 27.04 15.45 13.52
CA CYS A 361 25.89 15.99 14.24
C CYS A 361 25.60 17.43 13.84
N HIS A 362 24.33 17.84 13.94
CA HIS A 362 23.93 19.22 13.74
C HIS A 362 24.67 20.14 14.75
N PRO A 363 25.17 21.32 14.34
CA PRO A 363 25.95 22.20 15.20
C PRO A 363 25.27 22.54 16.54
N ASP A 364 23.95 22.72 16.54
CA ASP A 364 23.17 23.03 17.76
C ASP A 364 23.10 21.91 18.81
N LEU A 365 23.53 20.69 18.47
CA LEU A 365 23.71 19.55 19.38
C LEU A 365 25.19 19.32 19.74
N GLY A 366 26.06 20.22 19.29
CA GLY A 366 27.50 20.21 19.47
C GLY A 366 28.25 19.35 18.45
N SER A 367 29.58 19.31 18.60
CA SER A 367 30.47 18.54 17.72
C SER A 367 30.39 17.03 17.96
N GLY A 368 30.73 16.23 16.94
CA GLY A 368 30.76 14.76 16.99
C GLY A 368 29.83 14.12 15.95
N LYS A 369 29.59 12.82 16.10
CA LYS A 369 28.67 12.06 15.23
C LYS A 369 27.27 11.95 15.83
N ASN A 370 26.25 11.79 15.00
CA ASN A 370 24.89 11.54 15.49
C ASN A 370 24.79 10.29 16.38
N SER A 371 25.59 9.25 16.09
CA SER A 371 25.75 8.06 16.93
C SER A 371 26.11 8.33 18.40
N GLU A 372 26.78 9.44 18.67
CA GLU A 372 27.23 9.84 20.00
C GLU A 372 26.23 10.77 20.69
N LYS A 373 25.36 11.42 19.89
CA LYS A 373 24.44 12.48 20.33
C LYS A 373 23.00 12.03 20.42
N PHE A 374 22.63 10.92 19.79
CA PHE A 374 21.28 10.36 19.83
C PHE A 374 21.23 9.03 20.59
N LEU A 375 20.04 8.74 21.11
CA LEU A 375 19.62 7.46 21.68
C LEU A 375 18.68 6.81 20.69
N MET A 376 18.99 5.59 20.29
CA MET A 376 18.12 4.78 19.46
C MET A 376 17.37 3.78 20.34
N THR A 377 16.04 3.91 20.42
CA THR A 377 15.20 3.14 21.34
C THR A 377 14.01 2.58 20.60
N LEU A 378 13.70 1.30 20.81
CA LEU A 378 12.45 0.71 20.36
C LEU A 378 11.35 1.09 21.36
N ILE A 379 10.35 1.84 20.92
CA ILE A 379 9.11 2.06 21.68
C ILE A 379 8.10 1.04 21.20
N PRO A 380 7.74 0.06 22.05
CA PRO A 380 6.78 -0.94 21.62
C PRO A 380 5.34 -0.43 21.70
N ALA A 381 4.44 -1.06 20.93
CA ALA A 381 2.99 -0.86 21.09
C ALA A 381 2.45 -1.59 22.32
N THR A 382 2.99 -2.78 22.59
CA THR A 382 2.58 -3.66 23.68
C THR A 382 3.77 -4.29 24.37
N VAL A 383 3.57 -4.70 25.62
CA VAL A 383 4.55 -5.48 26.39
C VAL A 383 3.88 -6.70 27.00
N LYS A 384 4.60 -7.83 27.02
CA LYS A 384 4.12 -9.09 27.59
C LYS A 384 5.22 -9.74 28.44
N PRO A 385 4.97 -10.16 29.69
CA PRO A 385 5.98 -10.83 30.50
C PRO A 385 6.51 -12.13 29.88
N VAL A 386 7.83 -12.28 29.85
CA VAL A 386 8.52 -13.53 29.47
C VAL A 386 8.39 -14.52 30.63
N GLY A 387 7.55 -15.54 30.42
CA GLY A 387 7.14 -16.50 31.45
C GLY A 387 5.62 -16.70 31.56
N GLY A 388 4.84 -15.97 30.76
CA GLY A 388 3.37 -16.02 30.80
C GLY A 388 2.79 -14.80 31.52
N GLY A 389 1.67 -14.29 31.01
CA GLY A 389 1.06 -13.06 31.48
C GLY A 389 0.20 -12.40 30.41
N LYS A 390 -0.60 -11.41 30.83
CA LYS A 390 -1.41 -10.60 29.91
C LYS A 390 -0.53 -9.65 29.13
N GLU A 391 -0.80 -9.53 27.83
CA GLU A 391 -0.24 -8.49 26.99
C GLU A 391 -0.94 -7.16 27.27
N GLU A 392 -0.16 -6.11 27.49
CA GLU A 392 -0.67 -4.80 27.88
C GLU A 392 -0.13 -3.71 26.95
N PRO A 393 -0.94 -2.68 26.63
CA PRO A 393 -0.46 -1.52 25.88
C PRO A 393 0.71 -0.85 26.59
N TYR A 394 1.74 -0.50 25.83
CA TYR A 394 2.90 0.22 26.36
C TYR A 394 2.59 1.72 26.42
N CYS A 395 2.69 2.28 27.62
CA CYS A 395 2.42 3.69 27.89
C CYS A 395 3.34 4.18 29.01
N ILE A 396 3.21 5.45 29.39
CA ILE A 396 4.07 6.05 30.40
C ILE A 396 3.82 5.46 31.81
N ASP A 397 2.57 5.05 32.13
CA ASP A 397 2.27 4.29 33.36
C ASP A 397 3.01 2.96 33.36
N LYS A 398 2.92 2.23 32.25
CA LYS A 398 3.56 0.91 32.12
C LYS A 398 5.08 1.01 32.21
N LEU A 399 5.67 2.05 31.61
CA LEU A 399 7.09 2.35 31.77
C LEU A 399 7.45 2.57 33.25
N GLY A 400 6.64 3.31 34.00
CA GLY A 400 6.83 3.56 35.43
C GLY A 400 6.84 2.29 36.28
N GLU A 401 6.03 1.29 35.92
CA GLU A 401 6.05 -0.02 36.57
C GLU A 401 7.34 -0.80 36.27
N LEU A 402 7.76 -0.83 35.00
CA LEU A 402 8.89 -1.64 34.54
C LEU A 402 10.22 -1.17 35.13
N ILE A 403 10.44 0.14 35.25
CA ILE A 403 11.72 0.72 35.70
C ILE A 403 12.00 0.55 37.19
N GLN A 404 10.99 0.27 38.00
CA GLN A 404 11.16 0.08 39.45
C GLN A 404 11.86 -1.21 39.80
N LYS A 405 11.66 -2.26 38.99
CA LYS A 405 12.20 -3.61 39.25
C LYS A 405 12.72 -4.25 37.97
N PRO A 406 13.74 -3.67 37.32
CA PRO A 406 14.37 -4.30 36.17
C PRO A 406 14.98 -5.65 36.57
N LYS A 407 14.86 -6.67 35.71
CA LYS A 407 15.57 -7.95 35.85
C LYS A 407 17.09 -7.78 35.82
N LYS A 408 17.58 -6.79 35.06
CA LYS A 408 18.99 -6.46 34.94
C LYS A 408 19.17 -4.95 34.82
N GLY A 409 20.20 -4.41 35.47
CA GLY A 409 20.56 -3.00 35.37
C GLY A 409 20.09 -2.16 36.55
N ASN A 410 19.90 -0.87 36.33
CA ASN A 410 19.64 0.10 37.39
C ASN A 410 18.15 0.39 37.54
N SER A 411 17.62 0.19 38.74
CA SER A 411 16.24 0.52 39.11
C SER A 411 16.08 2.01 39.38
N THR A 412 14.91 2.56 39.04
CA THR A 412 14.54 3.93 39.36
C THR A 412 13.01 4.09 39.38
N GLU A 413 12.52 5.31 39.56
CA GLU A 413 11.10 5.63 39.57
C GLU A 413 10.83 7.01 38.96
N PHE A 414 9.55 7.38 38.88
CA PHE A 414 9.19 8.77 38.60
C PHE A 414 9.11 9.56 39.91
N GLN A 415 9.91 10.62 40.02
CA GLN A 415 9.90 11.49 41.20
C GLN A 415 8.65 12.37 41.27
N ARG A 416 8.25 12.91 40.11
CA ARG A 416 7.05 13.75 39.94
C ARG A 416 6.39 13.37 38.64
N TYR A 417 5.15 12.93 38.72
CA TYR A 417 4.41 12.39 37.60
C TYR A 417 3.05 13.07 37.45
N TYR A 418 3.05 14.19 36.73
CA TYR A 418 1.86 14.94 36.36
C TYR A 418 1.65 14.78 34.86
N CYS A 419 0.70 13.94 34.49
CA CYS A 419 0.30 13.74 33.11
C CYS A 419 -1.23 13.61 33.08
N THR A 420 -1.87 14.06 32.00
CA THR A 420 -3.32 13.95 31.86
C THR A 420 -3.74 12.48 31.83
N ALA A 421 -4.93 12.13 32.32
CA ALA A 421 -5.38 10.74 32.35
C ALA A 421 -5.31 10.06 30.96
N GLU A 422 -5.52 10.84 29.89
CA GLU A 422 -5.36 10.41 28.50
C GLU A 422 -3.90 10.22 28.11
N GLY A 423 -3.01 11.15 28.46
CA GLY A 423 -1.57 11.05 28.18
C GLY A 423 -0.91 9.87 28.90
N LYS A 424 -1.38 9.54 30.12
CA LYS A 424 -0.88 8.40 30.92
C LYS A 424 -1.03 7.06 30.22
N LYS A 425 -2.16 6.88 29.53
CA LYS A 425 -2.56 5.62 28.88
C LYS A 425 -2.37 5.64 27.37
N LYS A 426 -1.81 6.72 26.82
CA LYS A 426 -1.56 6.82 25.39
C LYS A 426 -0.45 5.86 24.98
N SER A 427 -0.80 4.91 24.13
CA SER A 427 0.11 3.94 23.53
C SER A 427 0.32 4.26 22.05
N PRO A 428 1.49 3.93 21.48
CA PRO A 428 1.67 4.02 20.04
C PRO A 428 0.83 2.95 19.35
N SER A 429 0.33 3.25 18.15
CA SER A 429 -0.48 2.31 17.35
C SER A 429 0.32 1.12 16.83
N ALA A 430 1.65 1.28 16.70
CA ALA A 430 2.58 0.24 16.30
C ALA A 430 3.92 0.43 17.00
N SER A 431 4.67 -0.66 17.19
CA SER A 431 6.05 -0.60 17.66
C SER A 431 6.89 0.20 16.67
N GLN A 432 7.71 1.13 17.17
CA GLN A 432 8.49 2.04 16.34
C GLN A 432 9.86 2.31 16.94
N TRP A 433 10.86 2.49 16.07
CA TRP A 433 12.15 3.04 16.48
C TRP A 433 12.02 4.55 16.70
N VAL A 434 12.70 5.06 17.72
CA VAL A 434 12.89 6.50 17.92
C VAL A 434 14.36 6.84 18.06
N LEU A 435 14.71 8.03 17.56
CA LEU A 435 16.01 8.66 17.76
C LEU A 435 15.79 9.97 18.50
N VAL A 436 16.19 10.03 19.77
CA VAL A 436 16.06 11.20 20.63
C VAL A 436 17.45 11.69 21.03
N SER A 437 17.68 13.00 21.00
CA SER A 437 18.97 13.56 21.43
C SER A 437 19.27 13.23 22.90
N ARG A 438 20.55 13.12 23.26
CA ARG A 438 21.03 12.86 24.62
C ARG A 438 21.02 14.12 25.50
N SER A 439 20.82 15.28 24.89
CA SER A 439 20.81 16.60 25.51
C SER A 439 19.79 17.51 24.80
N VAL A 440 19.46 18.63 25.42
CA VAL A 440 18.77 19.75 24.78
C VAL A 440 19.71 20.51 23.84
N LEU A 441 19.16 21.22 22.86
CA LEU A 441 19.91 22.12 21.98
C LEU A 441 20.60 23.22 22.81
N GLU A 442 21.85 23.54 22.48
CA GLU A 442 22.71 24.43 23.29
C GLU A 442 22.06 25.80 23.53
N ASN A 443 21.45 26.38 22.49
CA ASN A 443 20.84 27.72 22.52
C ASN A 443 19.31 27.71 22.76
N SER A 444 18.75 26.58 23.21
CA SER A 444 17.29 26.47 23.42
C SER A 444 16.82 26.77 24.83
N ARG A 445 17.74 26.85 25.79
CA ARG A 445 17.39 27.16 27.18
C ARG A 445 16.94 28.61 27.29
N LYS A 446 16.10 28.93 28.27
CA LYS A 446 15.55 30.29 28.52
C LYS A 446 14.62 30.81 27.42
N GLU A 447 14.37 30.03 26.37
CA GLU A 447 13.52 30.42 25.27
C GLU A 447 12.03 30.10 25.48
N THR A 448 11.17 30.78 24.71
CA THR A 448 9.75 30.43 24.65
C THR A 448 9.56 29.09 23.94
N TYR A 449 8.44 28.41 24.20
CA TYR A 449 8.17 27.13 23.53
C TYR A 449 8.01 27.30 22.01
N SER A 450 7.42 28.41 21.56
CA SER A 450 7.34 28.74 20.13
C SER A 450 8.73 28.94 19.52
N THR A 451 9.65 29.61 20.21
CA THR A 451 11.04 29.76 19.74
C THR A 451 11.74 28.41 19.67
N GLN A 452 11.56 27.55 20.68
CA GLN A 452 12.14 26.21 20.71
C GLN A 452 11.62 25.31 19.59
N GLN A 453 10.33 25.39 19.27
CA GLN A 453 9.76 24.72 18.10
C GLN A 453 10.43 25.20 16.81
N ALA A 454 10.60 26.52 16.65
CA ALA A 454 11.27 27.10 15.50
C ALA A 454 12.74 26.66 15.40
N GLN A 455 13.46 26.56 16.52
CA GLN A 455 14.83 26.06 16.56
C GLN A 455 14.94 24.61 16.08
N VAL A 456 14.05 23.73 16.55
CA VAL A 456 14.06 22.32 16.08
C VAL A 456 13.68 22.22 14.60
N ASN A 457 12.72 23.03 14.14
CA ASN A 457 12.35 23.06 12.72
C ASN A 457 13.49 23.59 11.84
N ALA A 458 14.29 24.54 12.34
CA ALA A 458 15.44 25.09 11.62
C ALA A 458 16.58 24.07 11.42
N MET A 459 16.61 22.97 12.19
CA MET A 459 17.57 21.88 11.98
C MET A 459 17.28 21.06 10.72
N GLY A 460 16.10 21.23 10.10
CA GLY A 460 15.67 20.56 8.88
C GLY A 460 14.41 19.71 9.06
N ASP A 461 13.79 19.34 7.93
CA ASP A 461 12.49 18.67 7.90
C ASP A 461 12.47 17.31 8.63
N SER A 462 13.64 16.66 8.72
CA SER A 462 13.82 15.39 9.42
C SER A 462 13.79 15.52 10.95
N TYR A 463 13.71 16.70 11.53
CA TYR A 463 13.64 16.89 12.98
C TYR A 463 12.24 17.32 13.45
N ARG A 464 11.89 16.95 14.69
CA ARG A 464 10.72 17.44 15.43
C ARG A 464 11.01 17.57 16.92
N VAL A 465 10.21 18.39 17.59
CA VAL A 465 10.11 18.38 19.04
C VAL A 465 9.70 16.97 19.50
N PRO A 466 10.39 16.39 20.49
CA PRO A 466 10.21 15.00 20.84
C PRO A 466 8.90 14.76 21.60
N GLU A 467 8.40 13.54 21.53
CA GLU A 467 7.22 13.10 22.28
C GLU A 467 7.57 12.67 23.71
N THR A 468 6.65 12.88 24.66
CA THR A 468 6.86 12.64 26.09
C THR A 468 7.26 11.19 26.37
N LEU A 469 6.50 10.23 25.81
CA LEU A 469 6.79 8.80 25.96
C LEU A 469 8.14 8.43 25.35
N ALA A 470 8.50 9.03 24.22
CA ALA A 470 9.76 8.74 23.52
C ALA A 470 10.98 9.22 24.30
N VAL A 471 10.94 10.43 24.85
CA VAL A 471 12.01 10.98 25.69
C VAL A 471 12.15 10.16 26.97
N ALA A 472 11.05 9.97 27.71
CA ALA A 472 11.07 9.27 28.98
C ALA A 472 11.59 7.83 28.81
N THR A 473 11.08 7.10 27.82
CA THR A 473 11.55 5.75 27.50
C THR A 473 13.05 5.77 27.19
N SER A 474 13.51 6.64 26.29
CA SER A 474 14.92 6.66 25.87
C SER A 474 15.89 6.97 27.02
N ILE A 475 15.55 7.95 27.87
CA ILE A 475 16.36 8.30 29.05
C ILE A 475 16.42 7.12 30.03
N LEU A 476 15.27 6.50 30.31
CA LEU A 476 15.17 5.43 31.30
C LEU A 476 15.81 4.13 30.81
N MET A 477 15.72 3.82 29.51
CA MET A 477 16.41 2.68 28.92
C MET A 477 17.94 2.85 28.97
N GLU A 478 18.45 4.06 28.72
CA GLU A 478 19.88 4.36 28.88
C GLU A 478 20.32 4.22 30.35
N HIS A 479 19.51 4.68 31.30
CA HIS A 479 19.79 4.52 32.72
C HIS A 479 19.76 3.06 33.16
N ALA A 480 18.73 2.30 32.78
CA ALA A 480 18.65 0.87 33.06
C ALA A 480 19.92 0.14 32.57
N ARG A 481 20.38 0.48 31.37
CA ARG A 481 21.58 -0.13 30.77
C ARG A 481 22.91 0.33 31.39
N THR A 482 23.07 1.62 31.68
CA THR A 482 24.38 2.24 31.94
C THR A 482 24.52 2.89 33.31
N GLY A 483 23.41 3.16 34.00
CA GLY A 483 23.34 3.94 35.22
C GLY A 483 23.36 5.45 34.99
N LYS A 484 23.62 5.91 33.75
CA LYS A 484 23.70 7.33 33.42
C LYS A 484 22.32 8.00 33.53
N ARG A 485 22.23 9.10 34.27
CA ARG A 485 21.04 9.97 34.36
C ARG A 485 21.14 11.08 33.34
N LEU A 486 20.62 10.85 32.14
CA LEU A 486 20.50 11.91 31.12
C LEU A 486 19.41 12.90 31.52
N TYR A 487 19.55 14.15 31.08
CA TYR A 487 18.66 15.26 31.49
C TYR A 487 18.64 15.40 33.04
N GLY A 488 19.84 15.42 33.62
CA GLY A 488 20.03 15.36 35.07
C GLY A 488 19.60 16.59 35.85
N ASP A 489 19.81 16.52 37.15
CA ASP A 489 19.63 17.60 38.13
C ASP A 489 20.83 18.55 38.22
N ASP A 490 22.01 18.14 37.73
CA ASP A 490 23.22 18.97 37.64
C ASP A 490 23.96 18.82 36.29
N PRO A 491 23.94 19.85 35.41
CA PRO A 491 23.06 21.00 35.49
C PRO A 491 21.61 20.56 35.29
N CYS A 492 20.69 21.21 36.01
CA CYS A 492 19.27 20.96 35.89
C CYS A 492 18.81 21.09 34.43
N THR A 493 18.32 19.99 33.88
CA THR A 493 17.99 19.88 32.45
C THR A 493 16.61 19.27 32.27
N LEU A 494 15.72 20.04 31.66
CA LEU A 494 14.38 19.63 31.25
C LEU A 494 14.24 19.87 29.75
N THR A 495 13.59 18.95 29.04
CA THR A 495 13.12 19.17 27.67
C THR A 495 11.63 19.35 27.63
N ARG A 496 11.17 20.32 26.86
CA ARG A 496 9.76 20.38 26.44
C ARG A 496 9.49 19.35 25.35
N CYS A 497 8.29 18.79 25.41
CA CYS A 497 7.77 17.78 24.52
C CYS A 497 6.64 18.36 23.66
N ARG A 498 6.23 17.62 22.65
CA ARG A 498 5.22 18.05 21.68
C ARG A 498 3.82 18.14 22.28
N GLU A 499 3.50 17.23 23.19
CA GLU A 499 2.19 17.17 23.83
C GLU A 499 1.95 18.38 24.73
N VAL A 500 0.70 18.83 24.77
CA VAL A 500 0.24 19.94 25.60
C VAL A 500 -0.75 19.40 26.62
N SER A 501 -0.62 19.81 27.87
CA SER A 501 -1.53 19.40 28.94
C SER A 501 -2.86 20.14 28.88
N ASN A 502 -3.80 19.76 29.75
CA ASN A 502 -5.10 20.40 29.86
C ASN A 502 -5.00 21.90 30.23
N ASN A 503 -3.89 22.32 30.83
CA ASN A 503 -3.62 23.70 31.21
C ASN A 503 -2.99 24.52 30.07
N GLY A 504 -2.86 23.95 28.86
CA GLY A 504 -2.25 24.62 27.71
C GLY A 504 -0.72 24.68 27.75
N CYS A 505 -0.08 24.00 28.71
CA CYS A 505 1.38 23.97 28.84
C CYS A 505 2.00 22.73 28.18
N PRO A 506 3.15 22.87 27.49
CA PRO A 506 3.83 21.71 26.93
C PRO A 506 4.31 20.79 28.05
N MET A 507 4.15 19.49 27.84
CA MET A 507 4.72 18.48 28.72
C MET A 507 6.24 18.65 28.78
N ILE A 508 6.84 18.38 29.93
CA ILE A 508 8.29 18.41 30.12
C ILE A 508 8.80 17.11 30.74
N VAL A 509 9.98 16.69 30.30
CA VAL A 509 10.68 15.49 30.77
C VAL A 509 12.12 15.85 31.13
N GLY A 510 12.60 15.38 32.29
CA GLY A 510 13.98 15.61 32.73
C GLY A 510 14.10 15.70 34.24
N PHE A 511 15.03 16.52 34.71
CA PHE A 511 15.38 16.62 36.15
C PHE A 511 15.67 15.23 36.74
N PHE A 512 16.49 14.43 36.07
CA PHE A 512 16.74 13.06 36.49
C PHE A 512 17.75 13.03 37.64
N SER A 513 17.23 12.89 38.86
CA SER A 513 17.99 12.84 40.12
C SER A 513 18.07 11.41 40.67
N PRO A 514 18.81 11.14 41.77
CA PRO A 514 18.70 9.87 42.50
C PRO A 514 17.27 9.51 42.92
N SER A 515 16.39 10.50 43.09
CA SER A 515 14.98 10.31 43.45
C SER A 515 14.07 9.98 42.27
N GLY A 516 14.61 9.88 41.04
CA GLY A 516 13.86 9.52 39.85
C GLY A 516 13.76 10.61 38.79
N LEU A 517 13.10 10.28 37.69
CA LEU A 517 12.84 11.16 36.55
C LEU A 517 11.56 11.97 36.77
N GLN A 518 11.52 13.23 36.32
CA GLN A 518 10.30 14.02 36.32
C GLN A 518 9.63 14.03 34.95
N VAL A 519 8.30 13.85 34.97
CA VAL A 519 7.40 14.04 33.84
C VAL A 519 6.24 14.89 34.33
N ASN A 520 6.14 16.14 33.89
CA ASN A 520 5.15 17.08 34.40
C ASN A 520 4.75 18.12 33.34
N ASP A 521 3.80 18.99 33.68
CA ASP A 521 3.25 20.03 32.82
C ASP A 521 3.28 21.41 33.49
N PHE A 522 4.31 21.70 34.30
CA PHE A 522 4.38 22.93 35.11
C PHE A 522 3.98 24.17 34.32
N ASP A 523 3.24 25.06 35.00
CA ASP A 523 2.78 26.32 34.46
C ASP A 523 3.95 27.11 33.86
N CYS A 524 3.83 27.35 32.56
CA CYS A 524 4.72 28.12 31.71
C CYS A 524 4.90 29.57 32.18
N ALA A 525 4.01 30.03 33.07
CA ALA A 525 3.98 31.36 33.63
C ALA A 525 5.03 31.61 34.73
N ASP A 526 5.61 30.60 35.39
CA ASP A 526 6.34 30.84 36.65
C ASP A 526 7.79 30.27 36.69
N ASN A 527 8.76 31.19 36.73
CA ASN A 527 10.13 31.09 37.28
C ASN A 527 11.11 29.97 36.85
N ARG A 528 10.76 28.99 36.02
CA ARG A 528 11.67 27.90 35.58
C ARG A 528 12.08 27.92 34.11
N ARG A 529 11.80 29.00 33.36
CA ARG A 529 12.26 29.17 31.97
C ARG A 529 13.75 28.93 31.81
N GLU A 530 14.52 29.23 32.86
CA GLU A 530 15.98 29.04 32.89
C GLU A 530 16.45 27.59 32.79
N LEU A 531 15.59 26.63 33.13
CA LEU A 531 15.92 25.22 33.26
C LEU A 531 15.45 24.38 32.06
N CYS A 532 14.51 24.90 31.27
CA CYS A 532 13.87 24.19 30.17
C CYS A 532 14.51 24.53 28.82
N GLY A 533 15.11 23.53 28.18
CA GLY A 533 15.47 23.56 26.76
C GLY A 533 14.51 22.71 25.92
N VAL A 534 14.94 22.38 24.71
CA VAL A 534 14.26 21.42 23.84
C VAL A 534 15.27 20.42 23.28
N GLY A 535 14.96 19.13 23.38
CA GLY A 535 15.68 18.09 22.65
C GLY A 535 15.19 17.99 21.21
N ALA A 536 15.88 17.19 20.41
CA ALA A 536 15.48 16.90 19.04
C ALA A 536 15.12 15.42 18.92
N GLN A 537 14.02 15.13 18.22
CA GLN A 537 13.69 13.79 17.74
C GLN A 537 13.80 13.75 16.22
N TRP A 538 14.50 12.75 15.71
CA TRP A 538 14.61 12.51 14.27
C TRP A 538 13.38 11.74 13.76
N LYS A 539 12.84 12.16 12.63
CA LYS A 539 11.69 11.55 11.93
C LYS A 539 12.23 10.52 10.94
N PHE A 540 11.77 9.29 11.09
CA PHE A 540 11.92 8.28 10.04
C PHE A 540 10.98 8.64 8.90
N SER A 541 11.45 8.51 7.66
CA SER A 541 10.59 8.54 6.49
C SER A 541 9.59 7.41 6.65
N ILE A 542 8.30 7.74 6.77
CA ILE A 542 7.24 6.74 6.85
C ILE A 542 7.29 5.98 5.53
N PHE A 543 7.63 4.68 5.56
CA PHE A 543 7.32 3.80 4.44
C PHE A 543 5.80 3.89 4.27
N GLY A 544 5.35 4.44 3.13
CA GLY A 544 3.92 4.53 2.81
C GLY A 544 3.27 3.18 3.11
N THR A 545 2.37 3.22 4.09
CA THR A 545 1.62 2.07 4.61
C THR A 545 0.75 1.45 3.56
#